data_AF-A0A7C4YZA7-F1
#
_entry.id   AF-A0A7C4YZA7-F1
#
_cell.length_a   1.000
_cell.length_b   1.000
_cell.length_c   1.000
_cell.angle_alpha   90.00
_cell.angle_beta   90.00
_cell.angle_gamma   90.00
#
_symmetry.space_group_name_H-M   'P 1'
#
loop_
_entity.id
_entity.type
_entity.pdbx_description
1 polymer ?
#
loop_
_entity_poly.entity_id
_entity_poly.type
_entity_poly.pdbx_seq_one_letter_code
_entity_poly.pdbx_strand_id
1 'polypeptide(L)'
;MQPEPKRNEPAKEPQHKSEAPRGVRIDVHSREDPGPDRFWWYVGVGVIVLILVVLFLIIPGVKGYKAYRAMQQSGVPETYVTNMAKLIEDKQIAEAKQAALETERNVALADAQQSLETLSSCQNNIDTCKSEAASQKKQCDALIDSFSKDADTLKSDLATCQQEVKTAADKTTAVISDAARRLCCVQRVENPASNSYAVVESRIVCVQDGGKPITC
;
A
#
# COMPACT_ATOMS: atom_id res chain seq x y z
N MET A 1 -18.80 -29.43 -0.94
CA MET A 1 -17.36 -29.58 -0.66
C MET A 1 -16.60 -28.88 -1.78
N GLN A 2 -16.17 -27.64 -1.56
CA GLN A 2 -15.36 -26.90 -2.53
C GLN A 2 -13.88 -27.09 -2.19
N PRO A 3 -12.99 -27.31 -3.19
CA PRO A 3 -11.57 -27.56 -2.95
C PRO A 3 -10.83 -26.27 -2.59
N GLU A 4 -9.98 -26.36 -1.56
CA GLU A 4 -9.12 -25.25 -1.12
C GLU A 4 -8.07 -24.86 -2.17
N PRO A 5 -7.80 -23.56 -2.35
CA PRO A 5 -6.74 -23.10 -3.24
C PRO A 5 -5.35 -23.31 -2.62
N LYS A 6 -4.46 -23.94 -3.40
CA LYS A 6 -3.06 -24.19 -3.03
C LYS A 6 -2.30 -22.87 -2.87
N ARG A 7 -1.66 -22.72 -1.70
CA ARG A 7 -0.79 -21.63 -1.31
C ARG A 7 0.53 -21.73 -2.09
N ASN A 8 0.79 -20.77 -2.96
CA ASN A 8 2.08 -20.67 -3.67
C ASN A 8 3.14 -20.11 -2.71
N GLU A 9 4.27 -20.83 -2.61
CA GLU A 9 5.46 -20.39 -1.88
C GLU A 9 6.10 -19.17 -2.58
N PRO A 10 6.64 -18.20 -1.82
CA PRO A 10 7.34 -17.05 -2.38
C PRO A 10 8.66 -17.48 -3.02
N ALA A 11 8.84 -17.04 -4.27
CA ALA A 11 10.07 -17.21 -5.03
C ALA A 11 11.24 -16.54 -4.31
N LYS A 12 12.31 -17.31 -4.11
CA LYS A 12 13.54 -16.91 -3.44
C LYS A 12 14.29 -15.91 -4.32
N GLU A 13 14.41 -14.68 -3.83
CA GLU A 13 15.10 -13.58 -4.50
C GLU A 13 16.61 -13.92 -4.67
N PRO A 14 17.18 -13.80 -5.88
CA PRO A 14 18.59 -14.07 -6.10
C PRO A 14 19.45 -12.95 -5.50
N GLN A 15 20.25 -13.31 -4.50
CA GLN A 15 21.27 -12.43 -3.93
C GLN A 15 22.33 -12.09 -4.98
N HIS A 16 22.27 -10.87 -5.52
CA HIS A 16 23.31 -10.32 -6.37
C HIS A 16 24.53 -9.95 -5.50
N LYS A 17 25.50 -10.85 -5.40
CA LYS A 17 26.82 -10.55 -4.86
C LYS A 17 27.53 -9.56 -5.80
N SER A 18 27.65 -8.32 -5.35
CA SER A 18 28.56 -7.32 -5.89
C SER A 18 30.00 -7.76 -5.60
N GLU A 19 30.64 -8.39 -6.59
CA GLU A 19 32.09 -8.61 -6.58
C GLU A 19 32.78 -7.36 -7.13
N ALA A 20 33.65 -6.76 -6.32
CA ALA A 20 34.48 -5.64 -6.71
C ALA A 20 35.42 -6.00 -7.89
N PRO A 21 35.70 -5.06 -8.82
CA PRO A 21 36.53 -5.33 -9.98
C PRO A 21 37.99 -5.60 -9.55
N ARG A 22 38.45 -6.84 -9.77
CA ARG A 22 39.88 -7.18 -9.65
C ARG A 22 40.63 -6.51 -10.80
N GLY A 23 41.57 -5.64 -10.46
CA GLY A 23 42.44 -4.98 -11.42
C GLY A 23 43.17 -5.99 -12.30
N VAL A 24 42.89 -5.92 -13.61
CA VAL A 24 43.58 -6.69 -14.64
C VAL A 24 44.98 -6.12 -14.79
N ARG A 25 46.01 -6.85 -14.35
CA ARG A 25 47.39 -6.59 -14.77
C ARG A 25 47.48 -6.93 -16.25
N ILE A 26 47.70 -5.91 -17.07
CA ILE A 26 48.06 -6.06 -18.47
C ILE A 26 49.55 -6.34 -18.49
N ASP A 27 49.92 -7.63 -18.53
CA ASP A 27 51.29 -8.02 -18.84
C ASP A 27 51.56 -7.66 -20.31
N VAL A 28 52.41 -6.64 -20.48
CA VAL A 28 52.90 -6.21 -21.78
C VAL A 28 53.85 -7.29 -22.28
N HIS A 29 53.31 -8.25 -23.02
CA HIS A 29 54.14 -9.20 -23.76
C HIS A 29 54.94 -8.46 -24.82
N SER A 30 56.26 -8.42 -24.62
CA SER A 30 57.26 -7.99 -25.61
C SER A 30 56.98 -8.61 -26.96
N ARG A 31 56.81 -7.77 -27.98
CA ARG A 31 56.78 -8.17 -29.39
C ARG A 31 58.13 -8.75 -29.77
N GLU A 32 58.21 -10.07 -29.86
CA GLU A 32 59.27 -10.75 -30.59
C GLU A 32 59.10 -10.41 -32.07
N ASP A 33 60.09 -9.73 -32.66
CA ASP A 33 60.10 -9.44 -34.09
C ASP A 33 60.14 -10.75 -34.87
N PRO A 34 59.18 -10.98 -35.79
CA PRO A 34 59.10 -12.23 -36.54
C PRO A 34 60.32 -12.34 -37.46
N GLY A 35 61.16 -13.35 -37.23
CA GLY A 35 62.30 -13.67 -38.09
C GLY A 35 61.90 -13.84 -39.57
N PRO A 36 62.84 -13.65 -40.51
CA PRO A 36 62.59 -13.52 -41.95
C PRO A 36 61.85 -14.71 -42.58
N ASP A 37 61.89 -15.89 -41.96
CA ASP A 37 61.20 -17.09 -42.43
C ASP A 37 59.67 -17.02 -42.25
N ARG A 38 59.18 -16.27 -41.25
CA ARG A 38 57.73 -16.10 -41.02
C ARG A 38 57.10 -15.19 -42.06
N PHE A 39 57.86 -14.26 -42.64
CA PHE A 39 57.37 -13.37 -43.68
C PHE A 39 56.88 -14.15 -44.91
N TRP A 40 57.68 -15.11 -45.40
CA TRP A 40 57.30 -15.96 -46.53
C TRP A 40 56.11 -16.88 -46.23
N TRP A 41 55.96 -17.33 -44.98
CA TRP A 41 54.79 -18.09 -44.54
C TRP A 41 53.51 -17.24 -44.59
N TYR A 42 53.53 -16.00 -44.08
CA TYR A 42 52.38 -15.10 -44.16
C TYR A 42 52.03 -14.72 -45.59
N VAL A 43 53.02 -14.49 -46.46
CA VAL A 43 52.79 -14.26 -47.89
C VAL A 43 52.14 -15.49 -48.52
N GLY A 44 52.64 -16.69 -48.22
CA GLY A 44 52.06 -17.95 -48.70
C GLY A 44 50.60 -18.14 -48.26
N VAL A 45 50.32 -17.94 -46.96
CA VAL A 45 48.95 -18.00 -46.41
C VAL A 45 48.05 -16.93 -47.04
N GLY A 46 48.55 -15.70 -47.20
CA GLY A 46 47.82 -14.61 -47.84
C GLY A 46 47.41 -14.94 -49.29
N VAL A 47 48.32 -15.53 -50.07
CA VAL A 47 48.02 -15.96 -51.44
C VAL A 47 46.98 -17.07 -51.47
N ILE A 48 47.05 -18.05 -50.55
CA ILE A 48 46.05 -19.12 -50.46
C ILE A 48 44.67 -18.55 -50.12
N VAL A 49 44.59 -17.63 -49.15
CA VAL A 49 43.33 -16.96 -48.78
C VAL A 49 42.78 -16.16 -49.96
N LEU A 50 43.64 -15.43 -50.69
CA LEU A 50 43.23 -14.68 -51.87
C LEU A 50 42.65 -15.60 -52.96
N ILE A 51 43.30 -16.73 -53.24
CA ILE A 51 42.80 -17.72 -54.21
C ILE A 51 41.45 -18.28 -53.76
N LEU A 52 41.27 -18.59 -52.48
CA LEU A 52 40.01 -19.06 -51.94
C LEU A 52 38.90 -18.02 -52.07
N VAL A 53 39.17 -16.74 -51.79
CA VAL A 53 38.21 -15.65 -51.99
C VAL A 53 37.83 -15.51 -53.46
N VAL A 54 38.80 -15.55 -54.36
CA VAL A 54 38.56 -15.49 -55.81
C VAL A 54 37.70 -16.66 -56.28
N LEU A 55 38.01 -17.90 -55.85
CA LEU A 55 37.18 -19.07 -56.17
C LEU A 55 35.76 -18.95 -55.59
N PHE A 56 35.63 -18.44 -54.37
CA PHE A 56 34.34 -18.26 -53.71
C PHE A 56 33.47 -17.21 -54.39
N LEU A 57 34.05 -16.21 -55.05
CA LEU A 57 33.31 -15.20 -55.81
C LEU A 57 33.02 -15.65 -57.25
N ILE A 58 33.98 -16.26 -57.94
CA ILE A 58 33.84 -16.64 -59.36
C ILE A 58 32.91 -17.84 -59.54
N ILE A 59 33.03 -18.89 -58.73
CA ILE A 59 32.26 -20.13 -58.89
C ILE A 59 30.73 -19.89 -58.83
N PRO A 60 30.17 -19.19 -57.83
CA PRO A 60 28.73 -18.89 -57.81
C PRO A 60 28.32 -17.99 -58.98
N GLY A 61 29.16 -17.04 -59.41
CA GLY A 61 28.90 -16.22 -60.58
C GLY A 61 28.76 -17.04 -61.87
N VAL A 62 29.66 -18.00 -62.10
CA VAL A 62 29.61 -18.88 -63.29
C VAL A 62 28.40 -19.83 -63.24
N LYS A 63 28.07 -20.39 -62.07
CA LYS A 63 26.88 -21.23 -61.91
C LYS A 63 25.59 -20.42 -62.12
N GLY A 64 25.50 -19.22 -61.56
CA GLY A 64 24.39 -18.30 -61.74
C GLY A 64 24.21 -17.90 -63.20
N TYR A 65 25.30 -17.57 -63.90
CA TYR A 65 25.26 -17.23 -65.33
C TYR A 65 24.79 -18.40 -66.21
N LYS A 66 25.25 -19.64 -65.93
CA LYS A 66 24.77 -20.83 -66.66
C LYS A 66 23.28 -21.08 -66.42
N ALA A 67 22.80 -20.95 -65.18
CA ALA A 67 21.38 -21.08 -64.88
C ALA A 67 20.55 -19.99 -65.56
N TYR A 68 21.01 -18.74 -65.54
CA TYR A 68 20.38 -17.62 -66.23
C TYR A 68 20.29 -17.84 -67.74
N ARG A 69 21.39 -18.31 -68.37
CA ARG A 69 21.41 -18.60 -69.81
C ARG A 69 20.54 -19.79 -70.17
N ALA A 70 20.50 -20.82 -69.32
CA ALA A 70 19.58 -21.95 -69.49
C ALA A 70 18.10 -21.51 -69.38
N MET A 71 17.78 -20.55 -68.50
CA MET A 71 16.44 -19.93 -68.44
C MET A 71 16.11 -19.12 -69.69
N GLN A 72 17.05 -18.33 -70.23
CA GLN A 72 16.81 -17.61 -71.49
C GLN A 72 16.63 -18.56 -72.69
N GLN A 73 17.40 -19.65 -72.75
CA GLN A 73 17.32 -20.62 -73.84
C GLN A 73 16.12 -21.55 -73.77
N SER A 74 15.56 -21.79 -72.59
CA SER A 74 14.38 -22.63 -72.39
C SER A 74 13.05 -21.92 -72.71
N GLY A 75 13.10 -20.65 -73.13
CA GLY A 75 11.90 -19.88 -73.45
C GLY A 75 11.00 -19.72 -72.23
N VAL A 76 11.59 -19.44 -71.05
CA VAL A 76 10.84 -19.18 -69.83
C VAL A 76 9.79 -18.12 -70.14
N PRO A 77 8.49 -18.46 -70.03
CA PRO A 77 7.43 -17.58 -70.47
C PRO A 77 7.46 -16.32 -69.60
N GLU A 78 7.21 -15.16 -70.20
CA GLU A 78 7.19 -13.85 -69.54
C GLU A 78 6.37 -13.88 -68.22
N THR A 79 5.29 -14.67 -68.22
CA THR A 79 4.46 -14.98 -67.05
C THR A 79 5.24 -15.46 -65.81
N TYR A 80 6.33 -16.22 -65.96
CA TYR A 80 7.13 -16.69 -64.84
C TYR A 80 7.89 -15.55 -64.16
N VAL A 81 8.45 -14.62 -64.94
CA VAL A 81 9.17 -13.45 -64.41
C VAL A 81 8.20 -12.55 -63.66
N THR A 82 7.03 -12.30 -64.24
CA THR A 82 5.96 -11.53 -63.58
C THR A 82 5.50 -12.22 -62.29
N ASN A 83 5.29 -13.54 -62.30
CA ASN A 83 4.90 -14.28 -61.11
C ASN A 83 5.96 -14.24 -60.01
N MET A 84 7.25 -14.32 -60.37
CA MET A 84 8.35 -14.21 -59.40
C MET A 84 8.46 -12.80 -58.81
N ALA A 85 8.31 -11.76 -59.61
CA ALA A 85 8.27 -10.38 -59.11
C ALA A 85 7.11 -10.18 -58.13
N LYS A 86 5.92 -10.70 -58.47
CA LYS A 86 4.75 -10.66 -57.60
C LYS A 86 4.96 -11.44 -56.30
N LEU A 87 5.56 -12.63 -56.36
CA LEU A 87 5.89 -13.42 -55.16
C LEU A 87 6.87 -12.68 -54.23
N ILE A 88 7.84 -11.95 -54.78
CA ILE A 88 8.78 -11.14 -53.99
C ILE A 88 8.04 -9.97 -53.33
N GLU A 89 7.17 -9.28 -54.07
CA GLU A 89 6.33 -8.20 -53.55
C GLU A 89 5.39 -8.69 -52.45
N ASP A 90 4.65 -9.78 -52.70
CA ASP A 90 3.74 -10.40 -51.74
C ASP A 90 4.49 -10.83 -50.46
N LYS A 91 5.72 -11.35 -50.61
CA LYS A 91 6.58 -11.70 -49.47
C LYS A 91 6.97 -10.46 -48.66
N GLN A 92 7.38 -9.38 -49.30
CA GLN A 92 7.73 -8.13 -48.61
C GLN A 92 6.53 -7.52 -47.88
N ILE A 93 5.35 -7.56 -48.51
CA ILE A 93 4.10 -7.10 -47.88
C ILE A 93 3.77 -7.97 -46.66
N ALA A 94 3.92 -9.30 -46.78
CA ALA A 94 3.67 -10.22 -45.67
C ALA A 94 4.64 -10.00 -44.50
N GLU A 95 5.94 -9.81 -44.78
CA GLU A 95 6.96 -9.50 -43.77
C GLU A 95 6.67 -8.16 -43.07
N ALA A 96 6.30 -7.12 -43.82
CA ALA A 96 5.93 -5.83 -43.25
C ALA A 96 4.68 -5.93 -42.37
N LYS A 97 3.67 -6.70 -42.81
CA LYS A 97 2.45 -6.95 -42.02
C LYS A 97 2.74 -7.74 -40.75
N GLN A 98 3.62 -8.73 -40.82
CA GLN A 98 4.03 -9.49 -39.63
C GLN A 98 4.75 -8.59 -38.63
N ALA A 99 5.69 -7.76 -39.09
CA ALA A 99 6.39 -6.82 -38.22
C ALA A 99 5.43 -5.81 -37.55
N ALA A 100 4.43 -5.32 -38.29
CA ALA A 100 3.39 -4.46 -37.73
C ALA A 100 2.57 -5.16 -36.64
N LEU A 101 2.12 -6.40 -36.89
CA LEU A 101 1.36 -7.19 -35.92
C LEU A 101 2.20 -7.55 -34.68
N GLU A 102 3.49 -7.84 -34.84
CA GLU A 102 4.39 -8.08 -33.70
C GLU A 102 4.55 -6.83 -32.84
N THR A 103 4.63 -5.65 -33.47
CA THR A 103 4.69 -4.36 -32.77
C THR A 103 3.41 -4.11 -31.98
N GLU A 104 2.23 -4.25 -32.61
CA GLU A 104 0.94 -4.10 -31.94
C GLU A 104 0.76 -5.08 -30.78
N ARG A 105 1.16 -6.35 -30.98
CA ARG A 105 1.12 -7.37 -29.93
C ARG A 105 1.99 -6.98 -28.74
N ASN A 106 3.20 -6.47 -28.97
CA ASN A 106 4.10 -6.08 -27.88
C ASN A 106 3.57 -4.87 -27.10
N VAL A 107 2.96 -3.90 -27.79
CA VAL A 107 2.27 -2.77 -27.15
C VAL A 107 1.11 -3.27 -26.29
N ALA A 108 0.24 -4.11 -26.84
CA ALA A 108 -0.90 -4.68 -26.10
C ALA A 108 -0.45 -5.51 -24.89
N LEU A 109 0.68 -6.22 -24.99
CA LEU A 109 1.25 -6.98 -23.88
C LEU A 109 1.80 -6.05 -22.79
N ALA A 110 2.49 -4.97 -23.16
CA ALA A 110 2.97 -3.97 -22.22
C ALA A 110 1.80 -3.29 -21.47
N ASP A 111 0.74 -2.92 -22.19
CA ASP A 111 -0.46 -2.31 -21.60
C ASP A 111 -1.16 -3.28 -20.63
N ALA A 112 -1.22 -4.57 -20.98
CA ALA A 112 -1.77 -5.60 -20.11
C ALA A 112 -0.93 -5.81 -18.84
N GLN A 113 0.40 -5.75 -18.95
CA GLN A 113 1.31 -5.83 -17.80
C GLN A 113 1.15 -4.62 -16.88
N GLN A 114 1.11 -3.41 -17.44
CA GLN A 114 0.86 -2.20 -16.67
C GLN A 114 -0.51 -2.24 -15.96
N SER A 115 -1.54 -2.73 -16.63
CA SER A 115 -2.86 -2.93 -16.04
C SER A 115 -2.84 -3.94 -14.89
N LEU A 116 -2.05 -5.02 -15.01
CA LEU A 116 -1.88 -6.00 -13.93
C LEU A 116 -1.18 -5.39 -12.71
N GLU A 117 -0.13 -4.58 -12.93
CA GLU A 117 0.59 -3.89 -11.85
C GLU A 117 -0.30 -2.90 -11.11
N THR A 118 -1.08 -2.10 -11.85
CA THR A 118 -2.04 -1.16 -11.24
C THR A 118 -3.14 -1.88 -10.46
N LEU A 119 -3.67 -3.01 -10.95
CA LEU A 119 -4.62 -3.83 -10.22
C LEU A 119 -4.02 -4.41 -8.93
N SER A 120 -2.78 -4.90 -8.99
CA SER A 120 -2.05 -5.40 -7.82
C SER A 120 -1.84 -4.31 -6.77
N SER A 121 -1.44 -3.11 -7.21
CA SER A 121 -1.30 -1.94 -6.33
C SER A 121 -2.65 -1.54 -5.71
N CYS A 122 -3.73 -1.53 -6.50
CA CYS A 122 -5.07 -1.24 -6.02
C CYS A 122 -5.52 -2.25 -4.95
N GLN A 123 -5.26 -3.54 -5.15
CA GLN A 123 -5.57 -4.59 -4.18
C GLN A 123 -4.82 -4.38 -2.85
N ASN A 124 -3.53 -4.06 -2.90
CA ASN A 124 -2.73 -3.77 -1.70
C ASN A 124 -3.28 -2.54 -0.94
N ASN A 125 -3.72 -1.51 -1.66
CA ASN A 125 -4.34 -0.33 -1.06
C ASN A 125 -5.67 -0.68 -0.38
N ILE A 126 -6.51 -1.51 -1.01
CA ILE A 126 -7.76 -2.01 -0.42
C ILE A 126 -7.50 -2.75 0.88
N ASP A 127 -6.52 -3.66 0.90
CA ASP A 127 -6.17 -4.43 2.09
C ASP A 127 -5.61 -3.54 3.21
N THR A 128 -4.82 -2.52 2.85
CA THR A 128 -4.32 -1.51 3.79
C THR A 128 -5.47 -0.71 4.40
N CYS A 129 -6.36 -0.14 3.58
CA CYS A 129 -7.53 0.60 4.06
C CYS A 129 -8.45 -0.25 4.94
N LYS A 130 -8.63 -1.54 4.61
CA LYS A 130 -9.42 -2.48 5.41
C LYS A 130 -8.80 -2.72 6.79
N SER A 131 -7.47 -2.86 6.86
CA SER A 131 -6.74 -3.00 8.12
C SER A 131 -6.86 -1.74 8.98
N GLU A 132 -6.70 -0.56 8.37
CA GLU A 132 -6.84 0.73 9.04
C GLU A 132 -8.25 0.95 9.58
N ALA A 133 -9.28 0.68 8.78
CA ALA A 133 -10.67 0.77 9.20
C ALA A 133 -10.99 -0.17 10.37
N ALA A 134 -10.45 -1.40 10.35
CA ALA A 134 -10.61 -2.35 11.44
C ALA A 134 -9.89 -1.89 12.72
N SER A 135 -8.72 -1.27 12.60
CA SER A 135 -7.97 -0.69 13.72
C SER A 135 -8.70 0.51 14.34
N GLN A 136 -9.15 1.45 13.50
CA GLN A 136 -9.92 2.62 13.95
C GLN A 136 -11.22 2.21 14.63
N LYS A 137 -11.94 1.22 14.09
CA LYS A 137 -13.14 0.68 14.72
C LYS A 137 -12.85 0.19 16.14
N LYS A 138 -11.79 -0.60 16.35
CA LYS A 138 -11.39 -1.07 17.69
C LYS A 138 -11.06 0.09 18.64
N GLN A 139 -10.42 1.15 18.15
CA GLN A 139 -10.13 2.34 18.95
C GLN A 139 -11.41 3.08 19.36
N CYS A 140 -12.37 3.23 18.43
CA CYS A 140 -13.67 3.82 18.73
C CYS A 140 -14.45 2.98 19.75
N ASP A 141 -14.50 1.66 19.58
CA ASP A 141 -15.17 0.75 20.52
C ASP A 141 -14.56 0.87 21.93
N ALA A 142 -13.22 0.92 22.03
CA ALA A 142 -12.53 1.11 23.30
C ALA A 142 -12.81 2.47 23.96
N LEU A 143 -12.92 3.55 23.18
CA LEU A 143 -13.28 4.87 23.69
C LEU A 143 -14.73 4.92 24.17
N ILE A 144 -15.66 4.28 23.45
CA ILE A 144 -17.06 4.15 23.88
C ILE A 144 -17.14 3.42 25.21
N ASP A 145 -16.44 2.32 25.36
CA ASP A 145 -16.39 1.56 26.62
C ASP A 145 -15.80 2.38 27.78
N SER A 146 -14.75 3.18 27.51
CA SER A 146 -14.16 4.08 28.50
C SER A 146 -15.15 5.15 28.95
N PHE A 147 -15.78 5.86 28.01
CA PHE A 147 -16.75 6.90 28.33
C PHE A 147 -17.99 6.35 29.03
N SER A 148 -18.42 5.12 28.70
CA SER A 148 -19.52 4.47 29.42
C SER A 148 -19.17 4.23 30.89
N LYS A 149 -17.95 3.75 31.19
CA LYS A 149 -17.48 3.54 32.57
C LYS A 149 -17.35 4.85 33.35
N ASP A 150 -16.84 5.89 32.70
CA ASP A 150 -16.72 7.22 33.32
C ASP A 150 -18.11 7.80 33.62
N ALA A 151 -19.07 7.64 32.72
CA ALA A 151 -20.45 8.06 32.93
C ALA A 151 -21.12 7.32 34.10
N ASP A 152 -20.91 6.00 34.21
CA ASP A 152 -21.43 5.20 35.33
C ASP A 152 -20.79 5.61 36.66
N THR A 153 -19.49 5.89 36.67
CA THR A 153 -18.75 6.37 37.85
C THR A 153 -19.28 7.73 38.30
N LEU A 154 -19.39 8.70 37.38
CA LEU A 154 -19.94 10.02 37.67
C LEU A 154 -21.38 9.96 38.18
N LYS A 155 -22.19 9.04 37.66
CA LYS A 155 -23.57 8.84 38.13
C LYS A 155 -23.60 8.29 39.56
N SER A 156 -22.70 7.37 39.90
CA SER A 156 -22.55 6.85 41.27
C SER A 156 -22.08 7.92 42.25
N ASP A 157 -21.09 8.73 41.85
CA ASP A 157 -20.56 9.83 42.65
C ASP A 157 -21.62 10.90 42.89
N LEU A 158 -22.40 11.24 41.86
CA LEU A 158 -23.52 12.18 41.97
C LEU A 158 -24.57 11.68 42.97
N ALA A 159 -24.94 10.40 42.90
CA ALA A 159 -25.91 9.81 43.84
C ALA A 159 -25.40 9.85 45.28
N THR A 160 -24.11 9.56 45.48
CA THR A 160 -23.44 9.62 46.78
C THR A 160 -23.43 11.05 47.33
N CYS A 161 -23.03 12.02 46.52
CA CYS A 161 -23.02 13.43 46.90
C CYS A 161 -24.42 13.94 47.25
N GLN A 162 -25.45 13.56 46.47
CA GLN A 162 -26.85 13.90 46.77
C GLN A 162 -27.29 13.32 48.13
N GLN A 163 -26.89 12.10 48.44
CA GLN A 163 -27.19 11.47 49.73
C GLN A 163 -26.49 12.16 50.89
N GLU A 164 -25.22 12.56 50.71
CA GLU A 164 -24.47 13.32 51.71
C GLU A 164 -25.08 14.69 51.99
N VAL A 165 -25.45 15.43 50.93
CA VAL A 165 -26.12 16.74 51.05
C VAL A 165 -27.44 16.59 51.79
N LYS A 166 -28.25 15.58 51.45
CA LYS A 166 -29.52 15.31 52.15
C LYS A 166 -29.27 14.99 53.63
N THR A 167 -28.30 14.13 53.92
CA THR A 167 -27.94 13.76 55.29
C THR A 167 -27.45 14.97 56.10
N ALA A 168 -26.66 15.85 55.49
CA ALA A 168 -26.20 17.08 56.12
C ALA A 168 -27.34 18.05 56.39
N ALA A 169 -28.27 18.22 55.44
CA ALA A 169 -29.45 19.05 55.60
C ALA A 169 -30.38 18.56 56.72
N ASP A 170 -30.60 17.24 56.81
CA ASP A 170 -31.39 16.62 57.87
C ASP A 170 -30.73 16.82 59.26
N LYS A 171 -29.40 16.62 59.35
CA LYS A 171 -28.63 16.88 60.58
C LYS A 171 -28.71 18.34 61.01
N THR A 172 -28.51 19.29 60.09
CA THR A 172 -28.61 20.73 60.40
C THR A 172 -30.02 21.10 60.84
N THR A 173 -31.06 20.55 60.21
CA THR A 173 -32.46 20.78 60.60
C THR A 173 -32.73 20.26 62.03
N ALA A 174 -32.20 19.09 62.38
CA ALA A 174 -32.31 18.53 63.73
C ALA A 174 -31.62 19.40 64.79
N VAL A 175 -30.40 19.88 64.50
CA VAL A 175 -29.66 20.79 65.39
C VAL A 175 -30.40 22.11 65.59
N ILE A 176 -30.91 22.72 64.51
CA ILE A 176 -31.70 23.95 64.58
C ILE A 176 -32.97 23.72 65.40
N SER A 177 -33.67 22.59 65.21
CA SER A 177 -34.88 22.27 65.96
C SER A 177 -34.61 22.08 67.45
N ASP A 178 -33.52 21.41 67.84
CA ASP A 178 -33.17 21.24 69.26
C ASP A 178 -32.74 22.57 69.88
N ALA A 179 -31.93 23.36 69.17
CA ALA A 179 -31.54 24.70 69.61
C ALA A 179 -32.75 25.63 69.79
N ALA A 180 -33.69 25.59 68.85
CA ALA A 180 -34.91 26.40 68.91
C ALA A 180 -35.82 25.98 70.06
N ARG A 181 -35.96 24.69 70.31
CA ARG A 181 -36.69 24.19 71.48
C ARG A 181 -36.07 24.74 72.77
N ARG A 182 -34.75 24.60 72.95
CA ARG A 182 -34.07 25.09 74.16
C ARG A 182 -34.25 26.60 74.34
N LEU A 183 -34.03 27.39 73.28
CA LEU A 183 -34.11 28.85 73.34
C LEU A 183 -35.54 29.34 73.57
N CYS A 184 -36.50 28.85 72.77
CA CYS A 184 -37.87 29.35 72.83
C CYS A 184 -38.67 28.83 74.02
N CYS A 185 -38.32 27.67 74.59
CA CYS A 185 -38.94 27.24 75.84
C CYS A 185 -38.55 28.13 77.03
N VAL A 186 -37.31 28.63 77.06
CA VAL A 186 -36.90 29.64 78.05
C VAL A 186 -37.68 30.94 77.83
N GLN A 187 -37.73 31.43 76.58
CA GLN A 187 -38.49 32.64 76.24
C GLN A 187 -39.99 32.53 76.55
N ARG A 188 -40.58 31.33 76.43
CA ARG A 188 -42.01 31.09 76.67
C ARG A 188 -42.40 31.26 78.13
N VAL A 189 -41.47 31.03 79.07
CA VAL A 189 -41.68 31.32 80.50
C VAL A 189 -41.92 32.82 80.71
N GLU A 190 -41.23 33.66 79.93
CA GLU A 190 -41.39 35.13 79.97
C GLU A 190 -42.55 35.63 79.11
N ASN A 191 -42.79 34.99 77.95
CA ASN A 191 -43.86 35.34 77.01
C ASN A 191 -44.68 34.09 76.64
N PRO A 192 -45.79 33.81 77.35
CA PRO A 192 -46.58 32.60 77.17
C PRO A 192 -47.18 32.41 75.77
N ALA A 193 -47.30 33.50 75.01
CA ALA A 193 -47.88 33.49 73.66
C ALA A 193 -46.95 32.88 72.61
N SER A 194 -45.65 32.74 72.87
CA SER A 194 -44.70 32.11 71.93
C SER A 194 -44.87 30.59 71.92
N ASN A 195 -45.46 30.05 70.85
CA ASN A 195 -45.76 28.62 70.68
C ASN A 195 -45.02 27.97 69.48
N SER A 196 -44.26 28.76 68.72
CA SER A 196 -43.56 28.31 67.50
C SER A 196 -42.24 29.07 67.28
N TYR A 197 -41.42 28.60 66.35
CA TYR A 197 -40.17 29.26 65.96
C TYR A 197 -40.04 29.40 64.44
N ALA A 198 -39.36 30.46 64.01
CA ALA A 198 -38.96 30.68 62.63
C ALA A 198 -37.44 30.86 62.56
N VAL A 199 -36.84 30.52 61.41
CA VAL A 199 -35.44 30.83 61.12
C VAL A 199 -35.42 31.96 60.12
N VAL A 200 -34.99 33.14 60.56
CA VAL A 200 -34.88 34.34 59.73
C VAL A 200 -33.42 34.76 59.71
N GLU A 201 -32.83 34.85 58.52
CA GLU A 201 -31.43 35.25 58.34
C GLU A 201 -30.44 34.44 59.21
N SER A 202 -30.63 33.11 59.24
CA SER A 202 -29.81 32.20 60.05
C SER A 202 -29.92 32.40 61.57
N ARG A 203 -30.94 33.12 62.05
CA ARG A 203 -31.25 33.30 63.46
C ARG A 203 -32.57 32.64 63.81
N ILE A 204 -32.63 32.02 64.99
CA ILE A 204 -33.86 31.45 65.53
C ILE A 204 -34.65 32.57 66.20
N VAL A 205 -35.89 32.77 65.77
CA VAL A 205 -36.83 33.75 66.33
C VAL A 205 -38.05 33.01 66.85
N CYS A 206 -38.42 33.23 68.11
CA CYS A 206 -39.62 32.66 68.70
C CYS A 206 -40.82 33.52 68.31
N VAL A 207 -41.84 32.90 67.72
CA VAL A 207 -43.01 33.59 67.17
C VAL A 207 -44.30 33.04 67.78
N GLN A 208 -45.34 33.87 67.76
CA GLN A 208 -46.65 33.51 68.34
C GLN A 208 -47.45 32.59 67.43
N ASP A 209 -47.30 32.71 66.10
CA ASP A 209 -47.97 31.88 65.10
C ASP A 209 -47.16 31.86 63.78
N GLY A 210 -47.45 30.89 62.91
CA GLY A 210 -46.88 30.82 61.55
C GLY A 210 -45.47 30.20 61.44
N GLY A 211 -44.87 29.82 62.56
CA GLY A 211 -43.59 29.10 62.61
C GLY A 211 -43.74 27.58 62.69
N LYS A 212 -42.61 26.88 62.84
CA LYS A 212 -42.61 25.46 63.22
C LYS A 212 -43.02 25.35 64.70
N PRO A 213 -43.99 24.50 65.05
CA PRO A 213 -44.45 24.39 66.44
C PRO A 213 -43.33 23.91 67.36
N ILE A 214 -43.27 24.45 68.57
CA ILE A 214 -42.36 23.97 69.62
C ILE A 214 -43.13 23.22 70.70
N THR A 215 -42.57 22.11 71.15
CA THR A 215 -43.03 21.41 72.35
C THR A 215 -42.01 21.60 73.46
N CYS A 216 -42.46 22.33 74.48
CA CYS A 216 -41.87 22.44 75.80
C CYS A 216 -42.73 21.56 76.72
#